data_AF-A0AAW1DGT5-F1
#
_entry.id   AF-A0AAW1DGT5-F1
#
_cell.length_a   1.000
_cell.length_b   1.000
_cell.length_c   1.000
_cell.angle_alpha   90.00
_cell.angle_beta   90.00
_cell.angle_gamma   90.00
#
_symmetry.space_group_name_H-M   'P 1'
#
loop_
_entity.id
_entity.type
_entity.pdbx_description
1 polymer ?
#
loop_
_entity_poly.entity_id
_entity_poly.type
_entity_poly.pdbx_seq_one_letter_code
_entity_poly.pdbx_strand_id
1 'polypeptide(L)' 'MYIIVFCLFVAVKPLDVRILAANQPLSVGRRYDLRCQSTGSRPPAKLTWWKNGLRLDRTKETVSFT' A
#
# COMPACT_ATOMS: atom_id res chain seq x y z
N MET A 1 6.26 -40.68 -12.19
CA MET A 1 6.04 -39.53 -13.10
C MET A 1 5.62 -38.33 -12.26
N TYR A 2 6.56 -37.71 -11.55
CA TYR A 2 6.27 -36.59 -10.64
C TYR A 2 6.59 -35.29 -11.39
N ILE A 3 5.55 -34.61 -11.86
CA ILE A 3 5.70 -33.26 -12.40
C ILE A 3 5.86 -32.33 -11.21
N ILE A 4 7.10 -32.00 -10.87
CA ILE A 4 7.39 -30.94 -9.90
C ILE A 4 7.03 -29.62 -10.59
N VAL A 5 5.88 -29.05 -10.24
CA VAL A 5 5.56 -27.66 -10.57
C VAL A 5 6.49 -26.77 -9.73
N PHE A 6 7.61 -26.35 -10.31
CA PHE A 6 8.47 -25.34 -9.71
C PHE A 6 7.75 -23.98 -9.78
N CYS A 7 7.07 -23.59 -8.70
CA CYS A 7 6.54 -22.24 -8.58
C CYS A 7 7.69 -21.28 -8.27
N LEU A 8 8.18 -20.57 -9.28
CA LEU A 8 9.25 -19.58 -9.11
C LEU A 8 8.69 -18.36 -8.37
N PHE A 9 9.15 -18.12 -7.14
CA PHE A 9 8.75 -16.97 -6.33
C PHE A 9 9.69 -15.80 -6.60
N VAL A 10 9.27 -14.88 -7.47
CA VAL A 10 10.02 -13.64 -7.75
C VAL A 10 9.53 -12.54 -6.82
N ALA A 11 10.47 -11.94 -6.08
CA ALA A 11 10.21 -10.77 -5.25
C ALA A 11 10.38 -9.50 -6.09
N VAL A 12 9.34 -8.66 -6.15
CA VAL A 12 9.38 -7.36 -6.84
C VAL A 12 8.90 -6.28 -5.88
N LYS A 13 9.57 -5.13 -5.95
CA LYS A 13 9.11 -3.92 -5.26
C LYS A 13 7.86 -3.38 -5.95
N PRO A 14 7.02 -2.60 -5.24
CA PRO A 14 5.90 -1.92 -5.87
C PRO A 14 6.40 -1.05 -7.02
N LEU A 15 5.73 -1.17 -8.16
CA LEU A 15 6.03 -0.42 -9.38
C LEU A 15 5.64 1.05 -9.23
N ASP A 16 4.49 1.30 -8.61
CA ASP A 16 3.94 2.63 -8.37
C ASP A 16 3.38 2.71 -6.95
N VAL A 17 3.54 3.86 -6.31
CA VAL A 17 2.98 4.19 -4.99
C VAL A 17 2.50 5.63 -5.01
N ARG A 18 1.21 5.82 -4.74
CA ARG A 18 0.59 7.14 -4.75
C ARG A 18 -0.42 7.33 -3.63
N ILE A 19 -0.46 8.54 -3.09
CA ILE A 19 -1.48 8.97 -2.14
C ILE A 19 -2.60 9.64 -2.94
N LEU A 20 -3.77 9.03 -2.90
CA LEU A 20 -5.00 9.58 -3.48
C LEU A 20 -5.44 10.78 -2.64
N ALA A 21 -5.88 11.85 -3.32
CA ALA A 21 -6.35 13.09 -2.70
C ALA A 21 -5.32 13.88 -1.87
N ALA A 22 -4.01 13.68 -2.10
CA ALA A 22 -2.95 14.43 -1.41
C ALA A 22 -3.04 15.96 -1.58
N ASN A 23 -3.62 16.43 -2.69
CA ASN A 23 -3.67 17.86 -3.04
C ASN A 23 -4.96 18.56 -2.56
N GLN A 24 -5.79 17.92 -1.73
CA GLN A 24 -6.97 18.59 -1.20
C GLN A 24 -6.62 19.50 0.00
N PRO A 25 -7.09 20.77 0.01
CA PRO A 25 -6.87 21.65 1.14
C PRO A 25 -7.56 21.06 2.38
N LEU A 26 -6.78 20.92 3.46
CA LEU A 26 -7.26 20.39 4.72
C LEU A 26 -7.62 21.55 5.65
N SER A 27 -8.84 21.53 6.18
CA SER A 27 -9.34 22.50 7.15
C SER A 27 -9.26 21.94 8.56
N VAL A 28 -8.97 22.82 9.52
CA VAL A 28 -8.89 22.47 10.94
C VAL A 28 -10.25 21.95 11.43
N GLY A 29 -10.22 20.96 12.32
CA GLY A 29 -11.42 20.38 12.95
C GLY A 29 -12.18 19.36 12.11
N ARG A 30 -11.76 19.12 10.85
CA ARG A 30 -12.37 18.10 9.98
C ARG A 30 -11.56 16.80 9.98
N ARG A 31 -12.26 15.68 9.85
CA ARG A 31 -11.67 14.36 9.64
C ARG A 31 -11.54 14.11 8.14
N TYR A 32 -10.40 13.55 7.74
CA TYR A 32 -10.09 13.26 6.34
C TYR A 32 -9.61 11.83 6.21
N ASP A 33 -10.16 11.12 5.23
CA ASP A 33 -9.76 9.77 4.89
C ASP A 33 -8.79 9.81 3.71
N LEU A 34 -7.50 9.73 4.00
CA LEU A 34 -6.45 9.62 2.98
C LEU A 34 -6.28 8.16 2.57
N ARG A 35 -6.11 7.91 1.28
CA ARG A 35 -5.90 6.57 0.72
C ARG A 35 -4.56 6.50 0.02
N CYS A 36 -3.81 5.44 0.26
CA CYS A 36 -2.56 5.16 -0.43
C CYS A 36 -2.76 3.89 -1.25
N GLN A 37 -2.30 3.92 -2.49
CA GLN A 37 -2.38 2.80 -3.41
C GLN A 37 -0.98 2.44 -3.90
N SER A 38 -0.65 1.16 -3.83
CA SER A 38 0.56 0.58 -4.42
C SER A 38 0.20 -0.50 -5.44
N THR A 39 0.89 -0.57 -6.57
CA THR A 39 0.64 -1.57 -7.62
C THR A 39 1.91 -2.33 -8.00
N GLY A 40 1.75 -3.55 -8.54
CA GLY A 40 2.86 -4.32 -9.12
C GLY A 40 3.81 -4.98 -8.11
N SER A 41 3.48 -5.01 -6.81
CA SER A 41 4.32 -5.65 -5.78
C SER A 41 4.03 -7.14 -5.67
N ARG A 42 5.08 -7.96 -5.54
CA ARG A 42 4.98 -9.39 -5.19
C ARG A 42 6.07 -9.70 -4.17
N PRO A 43 5.75 -10.15 -2.95
CA PRO A 43 4.40 -10.26 -2.36
C PRO A 43 3.70 -8.89 -2.19
N PRO A 44 2.41 -8.86 -1.78
CA PRO A 44 1.71 -7.60 -1.54
C PRO A 44 2.51 -6.64 -0.65
N ALA A 45 2.62 -5.38 -1.07
CA ALA A 45 3.38 -4.38 -0.33
C ALA A 45 2.69 -4.04 1.00
N LYS A 46 3.50 -3.81 2.04
CA LYS A 46 3.03 -3.30 3.34
C LYS A 46 3.21 -1.79 3.37
N LEU A 47 2.12 -1.05 3.56
CA LEU A 47 2.12 0.41 3.56
C LEU A 47 2.05 0.94 4.99
N THR A 48 2.87 1.93 5.32
CA THR A 48 2.85 2.59 6.64
C THR A 48 2.63 4.07 6.50
N TRP A 49 1.76 4.63 7.33
CA TRP A 49 1.48 6.06 7.34
C TRP A 49 2.30 6.79 8.39
N TRP A 50 2.84 7.94 8.00
CA TRP A 50 3.66 8.79 8.86
C TRP A 50 3.22 10.24 8.72
N LYS A 51 3.18 10.96 9.83
CA LYS A 51 2.91 12.40 9.88
C LYS A 51 3.87 13.06 10.86
N ASN A 52 4.65 14.03 10.40
CA ASN A 52 5.62 14.77 11.22
C ASN A 52 6.58 13.84 12.01
N GLY A 53 7.02 12.74 11.37
CA GLY A 53 7.89 11.73 12.00
C GLY A 53 7.18 10.76 12.95
N LEU A 54 5.89 10.92 13.20
CA LEU A 54 5.10 9.99 14.00
C LEU A 54 4.40 8.97 13.09
N ARG A 55 4.57 7.68 13.39
CA ARG A 55 3.83 6.60 12.73
C ARG A 55 2.37 6.61 13.18
N LEU A 56 1.46 6.48 12.22
CA LEU A 56 0.03 6.33 12.48
C LEU A 56 -0.32 4.84 12.54
N ASP A 57 -0.86 4.40 13.68
CA ASP A 57 -1.18 2.97 13.89
C ASP A 57 -2.61 2.61 13.44
N ARG A 58 -3.51 3.59 13.39
CA ARG A 58 -4.91 3.39 12.99
C ARG A 58 -5.05 3.52 11.48
N THR A 59 -4.59 2.51 10.76
CA THR A 59 -4.64 2.45 9.29
C THR A 59 -5.37 1.21 8.82
N LYS A 60 -6.16 1.34 7.75
CA LYS A 60 -6.81 0.21 7.10
C LYS A 60 -6.05 -0.14 5.83
N GLU A 61 -5.53 -1.35 5.77
CA GLU A 61 -4.89 -1.91 4.57
C GLU A 61 -5.89 -2.82 3.86
N THR A 62 -6.04 -2.64 2.55
CA THR A 62 -6.84 -3.51 1.69
C THR A 62 -5.93 -4.03 0.60
N VAL A 63 -5.78 -5.35 0.52
CA VAL A 63 -5.01 -6.00 -0.55
C VAL A 63 -5.98 -6.49 -1.61
N SER A 64 -5.83 -5.97 -2.83
CA SER A 64 -6.54 -6.47 -3.99
C SER A 64 -5.63 -7.41 -4.77
N PHE A 65 -6.09 -8.64 -4.98
CA PHE A 65 -5.46 -9.57 -5.91
C PHE A 65 -6.15 -9.37 -7.26
N THR A 66 -5.43 -8.80 -8.22
CA THR A 66 -5.84 -8.71 -9.63
C THR A 66 -4.97 -9.64 -10.44
#